data_AF-U9U058-F1
#
_entry.id   AF-U9U058-F1
#
_cell.length_a   1.000
_cell.length_b   1.000
_cell.length_c   1.000
_cell.angle_alpha   90.00
_cell.angle_beta   90.00
_cell.angle_gamma   90.00
#
_symmetry.space_group_name_H-M   'P 1'
#
loop_
_entity.id
_entity.type
_entity.pdbx_description
1 polymer ?
#
loop_
_entity_poly.entity_id
_entity_poly.type
_entity_poly.pdbx_seq_one_letter_code
_entity_poly.pdbx_strand_id
1 'polypeptide(L)'
;MPTIDKSLSSKVQYNSTELKNVLQQLHRHRRENWKISQNSEKAKEDKKRKGTNSRRSEKKERRKRGLQYMYTTKSPTFVHLRPDSLTVEKYEKDLEEIVDNGAYYSDEISETDEEMAMKEINELVRPKNKLDKHVIHVYDKPWRSVEVKKLLRIADSVGESLQHTKVQRKRWYKDKIFKDNSEPPDNAPKWVISPYYSKNEEKSNNIIQLIDN
;
A
#
# COMPACT_ATOMS: atom_id res chain seq x y z
N MET A 1 29.74 29.82 -4.80
CA MET A 1 29.91 29.07 -6.06
C MET A 1 29.40 29.97 -7.16
N PRO A 2 30.25 30.80 -7.79
CA PRO A 2 29.80 32.04 -8.44
C PRO A 2 28.77 31.84 -9.56
N THR A 3 28.84 30.73 -10.29
CA THR A 3 27.89 30.40 -11.37
C THR A 3 26.52 29.95 -10.84
N ILE A 4 26.50 29.20 -9.73
CA ILE A 4 25.26 28.78 -9.06
C ILE A 4 24.61 30.00 -8.42
N ASP A 5 25.42 30.84 -7.77
CA ASP A 5 24.94 32.04 -7.09
C ASP A 5 24.28 33.01 -8.08
N LYS A 6 24.87 33.24 -9.25
CA LYS A 6 24.27 34.03 -10.35
C LYS A 6 22.93 33.48 -10.85
N SER A 7 22.70 32.17 -10.74
CA SER A 7 21.51 31.50 -11.30
C SER A 7 20.36 31.35 -10.30
N LEU A 8 20.67 31.28 -9.00
CA LEU A 8 19.71 31.01 -7.93
C LEU A 8 19.41 32.20 -7.02
N SER A 9 20.31 33.17 -6.89
CA SER A 9 20.16 34.28 -5.92
C SER A 9 18.90 35.13 -6.13
N SER A 10 18.41 35.23 -7.37
CA SER A 10 17.18 35.96 -7.71
C SER A 10 15.89 35.16 -7.51
N LYS A 11 15.99 33.84 -7.27
CA LYS A 11 14.84 32.92 -7.22
C LYS A 11 14.59 32.33 -5.84
N VAL A 12 15.65 32.09 -5.08
CA VAL A 12 15.58 31.39 -3.80
C VAL A 12 16.65 31.96 -2.86
N GLN A 13 16.27 32.26 -1.62
CA GLN A 13 17.21 32.55 -0.55
C GLN A 13 17.78 31.24 0.00
N TYR A 14 19.10 31.18 0.17
CA TYR A 14 19.77 29.99 0.72
C TYR A 14 21.01 30.36 1.51
N ASN A 15 21.34 29.53 2.49
CA ASN A 15 22.64 29.54 3.13
C ASN A 15 23.65 28.73 2.29
N SER A 16 24.90 29.20 2.20
CA SER A 16 25.99 28.49 1.52
C SER A 16 26.19 27.06 2.03
N THR A 17 26.06 26.84 3.34
CA THR A 17 26.19 25.50 3.96
C THR A 17 25.05 24.57 3.55
N GLU A 18 23.82 25.06 3.56
CA GLU A 18 22.64 24.29 3.15
C GLU A 18 22.70 23.94 1.67
N LEU A 19 23.06 24.91 0.81
CA LEU A 19 23.23 24.68 -0.61
C LEU A 19 24.29 23.60 -0.87
N LYS A 20 25.44 23.67 -0.18
CA LYS A 20 26.48 22.64 -0.27
C LYS A 20 25.94 21.26 0.12
N ASN A 21 25.18 21.17 1.20
CA ASN A 21 24.58 19.92 1.66
C ASN A 21 23.58 19.34 0.65
N VAL A 22 22.69 20.18 0.09
CA VAL A 22 21.73 19.77 -0.94
C VAL A 22 22.44 19.27 -2.19
N LEU A 23 23.46 19.98 -2.68
CA LEU A 23 24.24 19.59 -3.84
C LEU A 23 24.98 18.26 -3.61
N GLN A 24 25.55 18.07 -2.41
CA GLN A 24 26.19 16.80 -2.05
C GLN A 24 25.20 15.64 -2.00
N GLN A 25 24.02 15.84 -1.42
CA GLN A 25 22.95 14.83 -1.39
C GLN A 25 22.48 14.47 -2.81
N LEU A 26 22.25 15.48 -3.66
CA LEU A 26 21.90 15.27 -5.07
C LEU A 26 22.96 14.46 -5.82
N HIS A 27 24.24 14.80 -5.62
CA HIS A 27 25.34 14.08 -6.25
C HIS A 27 25.42 12.61 -5.76
N ARG A 28 25.30 12.38 -4.45
CA ARG A 28 25.25 11.03 -3.86
C ARG A 28 24.11 10.21 -4.45
N HIS A 29 22.89 10.76 -4.46
CA HIS A 29 21.70 10.11 -5.01
C HIS A 29 21.86 9.77 -6.51
N ARG A 30 22.41 10.68 -7.32
CA ARG A 30 22.70 10.41 -8.74
C ARG A 30 23.70 9.28 -8.92
N ARG A 31 24.80 9.29 -8.14
CA ARG A 31 25.82 8.25 -8.19
C ARG A 31 25.28 6.89 -7.77
N GLU A 32 24.44 6.83 -6.74
CA GLU A 32 23.78 5.60 -6.30
C GLU A 32 22.85 5.03 -7.37
N ASN A 33 21.99 5.87 -7.95
CA ASN A 33 21.12 5.44 -9.06
C ASN A 33 21.94 4.96 -10.26
N TRP A 34 23.04 5.63 -10.59
CA TRP A 34 23.94 5.19 -11.65
C TRP A 34 24.54 3.82 -11.33
N LYS A 35 25.05 3.59 -10.11
CA LYS A 35 25.57 2.27 -9.68
C LYS A 35 24.52 1.18 -9.78
N ILE A 36 23.29 1.45 -9.34
CA ILE A 36 22.17 0.50 -9.44
C ILE A 36 21.89 0.17 -10.91
N SER A 37 21.91 1.18 -11.80
CA SER A 37 21.65 0.99 -13.23
C SER A 37 22.68 0.13 -13.95
N GLN A 38 23.90 -0.02 -13.40
CA GLN A 38 24.93 -0.90 -13.98
C GLN A 38 24.60 -2.38 -13.84
N ASN A 39 23.76 -2.76 -12.88
CA ASN A 39 23.32 -4.14 -12.68
C ASN A 39 21.84 -4.27 -13.06
N SER A 40 21.55 -5.06 -14.09
CA SER A 40 20.20 -5.19 -14.65
C SER A 40 19.19 -5.78 -13.66
N GLU A 41 19.62 -6.71 -12.79
CA GLU A 41 18.77 -7.31 -11.75
C GLU A 41 18.45 -6.29 -10.67
N LYS A 42 19.47 -5.60 -10.13
CA LYS A 42 19.27 -4.54 -9.13
C LYS A 42 18.42 -3.40 -9.66
N ALA A 43 18.57 -3.04 -10.94
CA ALA A 43 17.74 -2.02 -11.57
C ALA A 43 16.27 -2.46 -11.67
N LYS A 44 16.01 -3.74 -12.00
CA LYS A 44 14.65 -4.31 -12.02
C LYS A 44 14.04 -4.34 -10.62
N GLU A 45 14.79 -4.79 -9.62
CA GLU A 45 14.34 -4.82 -8.22
C GLU A 45 14.04 -3.43 -7.67
N ASP A 46 14.92 -2.45 -7.92
CA ASP A 46 14.71 -1.08 -7.49
C ASP A 46 13.47 -0.45 -8.16
N LYS A 47 13.26 -0.73 -9.45
CA LYS A 47 12.04 -0.32 -10.17
C LYS A 47 10.79 -0.97 -9.56
N LYS A 48 10.83 -2.26 -9.23
CA LYS A 48 9.73 -2.97 -8.54
C LYS A 48 9.44 -2.32 -7.19
N ARG A 49 10.48 -2.13 -6.37
CA ARG A 49 10.40 -1.48 -5.05
C ARG A 49 9.80 -0.07 -5.12
N LYS A 50 10.31 0.80 -6.00
CA LYS A 50 9.79 2.16 -6.22
C LYS A 50 8.32 2.12 -6.66
N GLY A 51 7.98 1.20 -7.57
CA GLY A 51 6.61 0.97 -8.03
C GLY A 51 5.64 0.54 -6.93
N THR A 52 6.05 -0.41 -6.08
CA THR A 52 5.25 -0.88 -4.94
C THR A 52 5.06 0.23 -3.90
N ASN A 53 6.13 0.96 -3.55
CA ASN A 53 6.06 2.05 -2.59
C ASN A 53 5.14 3.18 -3.06
N SER A 54 5.24 3.57 -4.33
CA SER A 54 4.36 4.60 -4.92
C SER A 54 2.89 4.17 -4.85
N ARG A 55 2.57 2.93 -5.22
CA ARG A 55 1.19 2.41 -5.12
C ARG A 55 0.69 2.34 -3.67
N ARG A 56 1.55 1.94 -2.73
CA ARG A 56 1.20 1.90 -1.30
C ARG A 56 0.84 3.30 -0.78
N SER A 57 1.61 4.32 -1.18
CA SER A 57 1.30 5.71 -0.86
C SER A 57 -0.01 6.18 -1.49
N GLU A 58 -0.24 5.92 -2.78
CA GLU A 58 -1.50 6.27 -3.44
C GLU A 58 -2.71 5.57 -2.82
N LYS A 59 -2.56 4.31 -2.42
CA LYS A 59 -3.59 3.52 -1.73
C LYS A 59 -3.93 4.08 -0.36
N LYS A 60 -2.91 4.50 0.43
CA LYS A 60 -3.12 5.19 1.71
C LYS A 60 -3.96 6.45 1.52
N GLU A 61 -3.62 7.28 0.54
CA GLU A 61 -4.37 8.51 0.24
C GLU A 61 -5.80 8.23 -0.22
N ARG A 62 -6.02 7.24 -1.09
CA ARG A 62 -7.38 6.85 -1.51
C ARG A 62 -8.21 6.39 -0.32
N ARG A 63 -7.69 5.48 0.51
CA ARG A 63 -8.44 4.97 1.67
C ARG A 63 -8.70 6.03 2.73
N LYS A 64 -7.74 6.93 2.99
CA LYS A 64 -7.95 8.08 3.88
C LYS A 64 -9.13 8.92 3.41
N ARG A 65 -9.15 9.29 2.12
CA ARG A 65 -10.25 10.05 1.52
C ARG A 65 -11.58 9.30 1.59
N GLY A 66 -11.57 8.02 1.25
CA GLY A 66 -12.78 7.19 1.27
C GLY A 66 -13.38 7.02 2.66
N LEU A 67 -12.55 6.74 3.66
CA LEU A 67 -13.00 6.63 5.06
C LEU A 67 -13.53 7.95 5.58
N GLN A 68 -12.83 9.07 5.31
CA GLN A 68 -13.30 10.39 5.70
C GLN A 68 -14.68 10.69 5.09
N TYR A 69 -14.87 10.41 3.81
CA TYR A 69 -16.16 10.59 3.16
C TYR A 69 -17.26 9.69 3.74
N MET A 70 -16.96 8.40 3.94
CA MET A 70 -17.90 7.43 4.52
C MET A 70 -18.33 7.83 5.94
N TYR A 71 -17.39 8.38 6.71
CA TYR A 71 -17.62 8.91 8.04
C TYR A 71 -18.55 10.13 7.99
N THR A 72 -18.19 11.17 7.22
CA THR A 72 -18.97 12.41 7.13
C THR A 72 -20.39 12.16 6.62
N THR A 73 -20.56 11.23 5.67
CA THR A 73 -21.87 10.89 5.09
C THR A 73 -22.67 9.87 5.90
N LYS A 74 -22.10 9.33 7.00
CA LYS A 74 -22.69 8.25 7.79
C LYS A 74 -23.16 7.09 6.92
N SER A 75 -22.29 6.65 6.00
CA SER A 75 -22.61 5.58 5.06
C SER A 75 -23.14 4.34 5.81
N PRO A 76 -24.26 3.72 5.39
CA PRO A 76 -24.81 2.54 6.06
C PRO A 76 -23.77 1.44 6.23
N THR A 77 -22.92 1.25 5.21
CA THR A 77 -21.86 0.23 5.25
C THR A 77 -20.78 0.53 6.30
N PHE A 78 -20.48 1.81 6.52
CA PHE A 78 -19.53 2.22 7.57
C PHE A 78 -20.06 1.88 8.97
N VAL A 79 -21.37 2.07 9.17
CA VAL A 79 -22.06 1.76 10.42
C VAL A 79 -22.18 0.25 10.63
N HIS A 80 -22.56 -0.51 9.60
CA HIS A 80 -22.74 -1.97 9.68
C HIS A 80 -21.43 -2.76 9.84
N LEU A 81 -20.29 -2.22 9.41
CA LEU A 81 -18.98 -2.89 9.55
C LEU A 81 -18.32 -2.65 10.91
N ARG A 82 -18.91 -1.80 11.76
CA ARG A 82 -18.46 -1.63 13.14
C ARG A 82 -18.82 -2.89 13.94
N PRO A 83 -17.87 -3.50 14.67
CA PRO A 83 -18.18 -4.57 15.61
C PRO A 83 -19.13 -4.10 16.71
N ASP A 84 -20.14 -4.91 17.06
CA ASP A 84 -21.11 -4.60 18.12
C ASP A 84 -20.47 -4.44 19.50
N SER A 85 -19.32 -5.08 19.72
CA SER A 85 -18.53 -4.99 20.95
C SER A 85 -17.77 -3.67 21.12
N LEU A 86 -17.77 -2.80 20.10
CA LEU A 86 -17.02 -1.56 20.09
C LEU A 86 -17.95 -0.36 20.18
N THR A 87 -17.60 0.62 21.02
CA THR A 87 -18.27 1.92 21.00
C THR A 87 -17.94 2.69 19.72
N VAL A 88 -18.79 3.66 19.38
CA VAL A 88 -18.58 4.56 18.23
C VAL A 88 -17.21 5.25 18.34
N GLU A 89 -16.91 5.80 19.51
CA GLU A 89 -15.72 6.61 19.75
C GLU A 89 -14.44 5.78 19.63
N LYS A 90 -14.46 4.53 20.14
CA LYS A 90 -13.32 3.63 20.03
C LYS A 90 -13.10 3.18 18.59
N TYR A 91 -14.18 2.92 17.84
CA TYR A 91 -14.10 2.55 16.43
C TYR A 91 -13.48 3.67 15.59
N GLU A 92 -13.93 4.90 15.79
CA GLU A 92 -13.40 6.06 15.08
C GLU A 92 -11.91 6.28 15.35
N LYS A 93 -11.51 6.23 16.63
CA LYS A 93 -10.10 6.33 17.02
C LYS A 93 -9.24 5.22 16.40
N ASP A 94 -9.72 3.97 16.44
CA ASP A 94 -9.00 2.85 15.84
C ASP A 94 -8.82 3.04 14.33
N LEU A 95 -9.83 3.59 13.64
CA LEU A 95 -9.75 3.85 12.21
C LEU A 95 -8.75 4.96 11.86
N GLU A 96 -8.65 6.02 12.66
CA GLU A 96 -7.63 7.05 12.48
C GLU A 96 -6.22 6.44 12.55
N GLU A 97 -5.96 5.60 13.56
CA GLU A 97 -4.68 4.89 13.73
C GLU A 97 -4.40 3.92 12.57
N ILE A 98 -5.41 3.17 12.13
CA ILE A 98 -5.31 2.24 10.98
C ILE A 98 -4.99 2.99 9.70
N VAL A 99 -5.61 4.15 9.48
CA VAL A 99 -5.42 4.94 8.26
C VAL A 99 -4.00 5.46 8.15
N ASP A 100 -3.41 5.89 9.26
CA ASP A 100 -2.06 6.42 9.24
C ASP A 100 -0.98 5.35 9.24
N ASN A 101 -1.30 4.13 9.70
CA ASN A 101 -0.35 3.04 9.76
C ASN A 101 -0.26 2.23 8.44
N GLY A 102 0.92 2.33 7.81
CA GLY A 102 1.33 1.60 6.61
C GLY A 102 1.08 0.08 6.65
N ALA A 103 1.19 -0.52 7.84
CA ALA A 103 1.12 -1.96 8.05
C ALA A 103 -0.25 -2.57 7.74
N TYR A 104 -1.34 -1.80 7.75
CA TYR A 104 -2.69 -2.30 7.41
C TYR A 104 -2.95 -2.38 5.89
N TYR A 105 -2.06 -1.79 5.09
CA TYR A 105 -2.21 -1.72 3.64
C TYR A 105 -1.52 -2.88 2.94
N SER A 106 -2.31 -3.64 2.21
CA SER A 106 -1.83 -4.66 1.27
C SER A 106 -1.02 -4.06 0.14
N ASP A 107 0.06 -4.76 -0.22
CA ASP A 107 0.89 -4.38 -1.35
C ASP A 107 0.17 -4.61 -2.67
N GLU A 108 0.43 -3.69 -3.60
CA GLU A 108 -0.07 -3.75 -4.97
C GLU A 108 1.14 -3.97 -5.88
N ILE A 109 1.27 -5.18 -6.40
CA ILE A 109 2.41 -5.56 -7.23
C ILE A 109 1.94 -5.64 -8.68
N SER A 110 2.68 -4.97 -9.55
CA SER A 110 2.48 -5.02 -11.00
C SER A 110 3.32 -6.14 -11.57
N GLU A 111 2.69 -7.22 -12.04
CA GLU A 111 3.37 -8.40 -12.57
C GLU A 111 2.78 -8.80 -13.92
N THR A 112 3.56 -9.50 -14.75
CA THR A 112 3.07 -9.99 -16.04
C THR A 112 2.13 -11.16 -15.81
N ASP A 113 0.89 -11.05 -16.29
CA ASP A 113 -0.13 -12.09 -16.19
C ASP A 113 -1.01 -11.98 -17.43
N GLU A 114 -0.74 -12.81 -18.43
CA GLU A 114 -1.39 -12.70 -19.73
C GLU A 114 -2.88 -13.06 -19.66
N GLU A 115 -3.23 -14.04 -18.83
CA GLU A 115 -4.61 -14.49 -18.64
C GLU A 115 -5.45 -13.36 -18.04
N MET A 116 -4.97 -12.75 -16.96
CA MET A 116 -5.68 -11.63 -16.32
C MET A 116 -5.67 -10.38 -17.20
N ALA A 117 -4.60 -10.15 -17.98
CA ALA A 117 -4.55 -9.04 -18.91
C ALA A 117 -5.59 -9.17 -20.03
N MET A 118 -5.76 -10.36 -20.60
CA MET A 118 -6.82 -10.66 -21.58
C MET A 118 -8.20 -10.52 -20.97
N LYS A 119 -8.37 -10.94 -19.71
CA LYS A 119 -9.62 -10.76 -18.98
C LYS A 119 -9.99 -9.27 -18.81
N GLU A 120 -9.02 -8.42 -18.47
CA GLU A 120 -9.24 -6.95 -18.41
C GLU A 120 -9.63 -6.35 -19.77
N ILE A 121 -9.13 -6.89 -20.88
CA ILE A 121 -9.48 -6.46 -22.24
C ILE A 121 -10.92 -6.88 -22.56
N ASN A 122 -11.26 -8.14 -22.33
CA ASN A 122 -12.60 -8.68 -22.60
C ASN A 122 -13.68 -7.99 -21.78
N GLU A 123 -13.37 -7.62 -20.53
CA GLU A 123 -14.28 -6.86 -19.66
C GLU A 123 -14.30 -5.34 -19.94
N LEU A 124 -13.53 -4.85 -20.93
CA LEU A 124 -13.43 -3.44 -21.31
C LEU A 124 -12.98 -2.49 -20.18
N VAL A 125 -12.26 -3.02 -19.18
CA VAL A 125 -11.74 -2.27 -18.03
C VAL A 125 -10.27 -1.89 -18.19
N ARG A 126 -9.57 -2.45 -19.19
CA ARG A 126 -8.18 -2.08 -19.47
C ARG A 126 -8.10 -0.67 -20.09
N PRO A 127 -7.25 0.23 -19.57
CA PRO A 127 -7.02 1.52 -20.21
C PRO A 127 -6.48 1.35 -21.64
N LYS A 128 -7.05 2.08 -22.61
CA LYS A 128 -6.69 1.96 -24.05
C LYS A 128 -5.21 2.21 -24.34
N ASN A 129 -4.54 3.03 -23.51
CA ASN A 129 -3.12 3.35 -23.64
C ASN A 129 -2.19 2.26 -23.05
N LYS A 130 -2.72 1.15 -22.53
CA LYS A 130 -1.94 0.08 -21.90
C LYS A 130 -1.90 -1.18 -22.76
N LEU A 131 -0.84 -1.27 -23.56
CA LEU A 131 -0.47 -2.45 -24.36
C LEU A 131 0.37 -3.49 -23.59
N ASP A 132 0.93 -3.13 -22.43
CA ASP A 132 1.66 -4.08 -21.59
C ASP A 132 0.74 -5.20 -21.07
N LYS A 133 1.26 -6.40 -20.84
CA LYS A 133 0.52 -7.54 -20.22
C LYS A 133 0.64 -7.57 -18.70
N HIS A 134 1.03 -6.46 -18.09
CA HIS A 134 1.08 -6.40 -16.63
C HIS A 134 -0.32 -6.27 -16.07
N VAL A 135 -0.59 -6.79 -14.89
CA VAL A 135 -1.80 -6.55 -14.09
C VAL A 135 -1.41 -6.20 -12.66
N ILE A 136 -2.32 -5.60 -11.91
CA ILE A 136 -2.08 -5.27 -10.50
C ILE A 136 -2.69 -6.36 -9.63
N HIS A 137 -1.84 -7.11 -8.95
CA HIS A 137 -2.23 -8.07 -7.92
C HIS A 137 -2.16 -7.43 -6.54
N VAL A 138 -3.18 -7.66 -5.72
CA VAL A 138 -3.23 -7.18 -4.33
C VAL A 138 -2.98 -8.35 -3.39
N TYR A 139 -1.93 -8.23 -2.58
CA TYR A 139 -1.51 -9.27 -1.63
C TYR A 139 -2.15 -9.00 -0.28
N ASP A 140 -3.20 -9.74 0.01
CA ASP A 140 -4.01 -9.51 1.20
C ASP A 140 -3.29 -10.01 2.45
N LYS A 141 -3.35 -9.20 3.52
CA LYS A 141 -2.73 -9.56 4.79
C LYS A 141 -3.58 -10.62 5.51
N PRO A 142 -3.03 -11.80 5.81
CA PRO A 142 -3.81 -12.94 6.31
C PRO A 142 -4.37 -12.67 7.71
N TRP A 143 -3.63 -11.91 8.53
CA TRP A 143 -4.03 -11.54 9.88
C TRP A 143 -5.20 -10.56 9.95
N ARG A 144 -5.59 -9.88 8.86
CA ARG A 144 -6.74 -8.96 8.92
C ARG A 144 -8.06 -9.72 8.97
N SER A 145 -8.94 -9.29 9.86
CA SER A 145 -10.34 -9.72 9.96
C SER A 145 -11.10 -9.44 8.66
N VAL A 146 -12.23 -10.14 8.47
CA VAL A 146 -13.05 -10.01 7.26
C VAL A 146 -13.65 -8.61 7.19
N GLU A 147 -14.03 -8.06 8.33
CA GLU A 147 -14.62 -6.75 8.54
C GLU A 147 -13.65 -5.66 8.04
N VAL A 148 -12.39 -5.69 8.50
CA VAL A 148 -11.39 -4.70 8.08
C VAL A 148 -11.01 -4.87 6.61
N LYS A 149 -10.94 -6.10 6.09
CA LYS A 149 -10.72 -6.33 4.65
C LYS A 149 -11.82 -5.67 3.82
N LYS A 150 -13.09 -5.89 4.19
CA LYS A 150 -14.25 -5.28 3.52
C LYS A 150 -14.21 -3.76 3.62
N LEU A 151 -14.06 -3.22 4.84
CA LEU A 151 -14.03 -1.79 5.09
C LEU A 151 -12.96 -1.09 4.25
N LEU A 152 -11.73 -1.60 4.28
CA LEU A 152 -10.61 -1.00 3.56
C LEU A 152 -10.73 -1.13 2.03
N ARG A 153 -11.44 -2.14 1.50
CA ARG A 153 -11.73 -2.25 0.06
C ARG A 153 -12.81 -1.26 -0.37
N ILE A 154 -13.84 -1.09 0.45
CA ILE A 154 -14.91 -0.12 0.18
C ILE A 154 -14.35 1.30 0.26
N ALA A 155 -13.57 1.61 1.29
CA ALA A 155 -12.86 2.88 1.40
C ALA A 155 -11.97 3.16 0.18
N ASP A 156 -11.28 2.14 -0.34
CA ASP A 156 -10.47 2.26 -1.55
C ASP A 156 -11.32 2.66 -2.76
N SER A 157 -12.46 1.98 -2.95
CA SER A 157 -13.40 2.24 -4.04
C SER A 157 -14.07 3.61 -3.93
N VAL A 158 -14.49 4.01 -2.72
CA VAL A 158 -15.09 5.33 -2.48
C VAL A 158 -14.05 6.42 -2.71
N GLY A 159 -12.86 6.30 -2.13
CA GLY A 159 -11.79 7.27 -2.31
C GLY A 159 -11.30 7.41 -3.74
N GLU A 160 -11.39 6.33 -4.51
CA GLU A 160 -11.18 6.31 -5.96
C GLU A 160 -12.28 7.06 -6.72
N SER A 161 -13.56 6.80 -6.42
CA SER A 161 -14.68 7.49 -7.07
C SER A 161 -14.67 9.01 -6.87
N LEU A 162 -14.11 9.48 -5.74
CA LEU A 162 -13.93 10.89 -5.43
C LEU A 162 -12.74 11.54 -6.17
N GLN A 163 -11.90 10.75 -6.85
CA GLN A 163 -10.73 11.23 -7.58
C GLN A 163 -11.02 11.33 -9.07
N HIS A 164 -11.33 12.52 -9.56
CA HIS A 164 -11.74 12.73 -10.96
C HIS A 164 -10.60 12.74 -12.00
N THR A 165 -9.33 12.65 -11.59
CA THR A 165 -8.19 12.97 -12.48
C THR A 165 -7.38 11.79 -13.00
N LYS A 166 -7.51 10.58 -12.44
CA LYS A 166 -6.66 9.43 -12.81
C LYS A 166 -7.49 8.25 -13.28
N VAL A 167 -7.20 7.79 -14.51
CA VAL A 167 -7.67 6.48 -15.00
C VAL A 167 -6.97 5.39 -14.18
N GLN A 168 -7.73 4.72 -13.33
CA GLN A 168 -7.23 3.64 -12.50
C GLN A 168 -7.25 2.31 -13.24
N ARG A 169 -6.39 1.39 -12.79
CA ARG A 169 -6.30 0.04 -13.33
C ARG A 169 -7.01 -0.92 -12.39
N LYS A 170 -7.61 -1.97 -12.95
CA LYS A 170 -8.23 -3.04 -12.17
C LYS A 170 -7.20 -3.67 -11.21
N ARG A 171 -7.68 -3.99 -10.00
CA ARG A 171 -6.93 -4.64 -8.92
C ARG A 171 -7.48 -6.04 -8.70
N TRP A 172 -6.62 -7.04 -8.85
CA TRP A 172 -6.98 -8.44 -8.68
C TRP A 172 -6.69 -8.89 -7.25
N TYR A 173 -7.76 -9.20 -6.53
CA TYR A 173 -7.69 -9.81 -5.20
C TYR A 173 -7.79 -11.34 -5.36
N LYS A 174 -6.69 -12.07 -5.12
CA LYS A 174 -6.72 -13.54 -5.02
C LYS A 174 -6.22 -13.95 -3.64
N ASP A 175 -7.06 -13.77 -2.62
CA ASP A 175 -6.72 -13.94 -1.20
C ASP A 175 -6.19 -15.34 -0.83
N LYS A 176 -6.46 -16.36 -1.67
CA LYS A 176 -5.95 -17.72 -1.49
C LYS A 176 -4.53 -17.92 -2.04
N ILE A 177 -4.15 -17.14 -3.06
CA ILE A 177 -2.92 -17.32 -3.86
C ILE A 177 -1.88 -16.26 -3.46
N PHE A 178 -2.32 -15.03 -3.25
CA PHE A 178 -1.47 -13.88 -2.95
C PHE A 178 -1.50 -13.57 -1.46
N LYS A 179 -0.77 -14.38 -0.68
CA LYS A 179 -0.64 -14.20 0.77
C LYS A 179 0.66 -13.48 1.11
N ASP A 180 0.52 -12.49 1.98
CA ASP A 180 1.63 -11.82 2.64
C ASP A 180 1.99 -12.58 3.94
N ASN A 181 3.26 -12.55 4.34
CA ASN A 181 3.74 -13.13 5.60
C ASN A 181 3.87 -12.08 6.72
N SER A 182 3.37 -10.85 6.51
CA SER A 182 3.37 -9.82 7.56
C SER A 182 2.57 -10.24 8.78
N GLU A 183 2.96 -9.68 9.91
CA GLU A 183 2.28 -9.82 11.20
C GLU A 183 1.41 -8.58 11.49
N PRO A 184 0.38 -8.70 12.36
CA PRO A 184 -0.32 -7.53 12.85
C PRO A 184 0.63 -6.62 13.64
N PRO A 185 0.44 -5.29 13.61
CA PRO A 185 1.15 -4.37 14.49
C PRO A 185 0.94 -4.71 15.97
N ASP A 186 1.94 -4.45 16.83
CA ASP A 186 1.90 -4.81 18.26
C ASP A 186 0.66 -4.26 18.99
N ASN A 187 0.25 -3.02 18.64
CA ASN A 187 -0.91 -2.35 19.21
C ASN A 187 -2.17 -2.48 18.35
N ALA A 188 -2.25 -3.51 17.48
CA ALA A 188 -3.42 -3.69 16.63
C ALA A 188 -4.68 -3.97 17.45
N PRO A 189 -5.79 -3.25 17.20
CA PRO A 189 -7.06 -3.54 17.87
C PRO A 189 -7.52 -4.97 17.59
N LYS A 190 -8.04 -5.65 18.62
CA LYS A 190 -8.43 -7.07 18.53
C LYS A 190 -9.39 -7.37 17.38
N TRP A 191 -10.35 -6.47 17.12
CA TRP A 191 -11.35 -6.64 16.06
C TRP A 191 -10.78 -6.56 14.63
N VAL A 192 -9.55 -6.05 14.50
CA VAL A 192 -8.84 -5.99 13.21
C VAL A 192 -8.11 -7.29 12.92
N ILE A 193 -7.86 -8.12 13.94
CA ILE A 193 -7.18 -9.40 13.80
C ILE A 193 -8.21 -10.48 13.50
N SER A 194 -7.92 -11.30 12.48
CA SER A 194 -8.73 -12.46 12.13
C SER A 194 -8.72 -13.46 13.28
N PRO A 195 -9.87 -14.01 13.70
CA PRO A 195 -9.92 -15.04 14.73
C PRO A 195 -9.20 -16.33 14.32
N TYR A 196 -9.01 -16.54 13.01
CA TYR A 196 -8.29 -17.68 12.44
C TYR A 196 -6.79 -17.42 12.25
N TYR A 197 -6.29 -16.26 12.66
CA TYR A 197 -4.86 -15.96 12.59
C TYR A 197 -4.14 -16.51 13.81
N SER A 198 -3.31 -17.54 13.58
CA SER A 198 -2.33 -18.03 14.54
C SER A 198 -0.94 -17.57 14.11
N LYS A 199 -0.20 -16.88 14.98
CA LYS A 199 1.24 -16.68 14.79
C LYS A 199 1.88 -18.09 14.81
N ASN A 200 2.73 -18.41 13.84
CA ASN A 200 3.31 -19.74 13.64
C ASN A 200 4.30 -20.17 14.77
N GLU A 201 3.97 -19.98 16.05
CA GLU A 201 4.71 -20.55 17.18
C GLU A 201 4.10 -21.90 17.65
N GLU A 202 2.83 -22.18 17.36
CA GLU A 202 2.18 -23.42 17.85
C GLU A 202 2.23 -24.62 16.88
N LYS A 203 2.68 -24.43 15.63
CA LYS A 203 2.80 -25.55 14.68
C LYS A 203 4.03 -26.43 14.92
N SER A 204 5.05 -25.92 15.61
CA SER A 204 6.29 -26.66 15.88
C SER A 204 6.19 -27.53 17.14
N ASN A 205 5.41 -27.09 18.14
CA ASN A 205 5.32 -27.79 19.43
C ASN A 205 4.33 -28.97 19.43
N ASN A 206 3.31 -28.94 18.55
CA ASN A 206 2.37 -30.06 18.41
C ASN A 206 2.93 -31.23 17.58
N ILE A 207 3.96 -31.03 16.76
CA ILE A 207 4.57 -32.13 15.99
C ILE A 207 5.53 -32.94 16.86
N ILE A 208 6.22 -32.31 17.82
CA ILE A 208 7.17 -33.01 18.70
C ILE A 208 6.43 -33.82 19.78
N GLN A 209 5.30 -33.32 20.32
CA GLN A 209 4.53 -34.06 21.33
C GLN A 209 3.73 -35.28 20.80
N LEU A 210 3.58 -35.42 19.48
CA LEU A 210 2.89 -36.55 18.85
C LEU A 210 3.84 -37.67 18.39
N ILE A 211 5.16 -37.48 18.53
CA ILE A 211 6.18 -38.49 18.18
C ILE A 211 6.66 -39.24 19.44
N ASP A 212 6.44 -38.69 20.63
CA ASP A 212 6.91 -39.26 21.91
C ASP A 212 5.80 -39.89 22.79
N ASN A 213 4.68 -40.32 22.20
CA ASN A 213 3.65 -41.14 22.88
C ASN A 213 3.28 -42.39 22.09
#